data_AF-A0A3P6HQ49-F1
#
_entry.id   AF-A0A3P6HQ49-F1
#
_cell.length_a   1.000
_cell.length_b   1.000
_cell.length_c   1.000
_cell.angle_alpha   90.00
_cell.angle_beta   90.00
_cell.angle_gamma   90.00
#
_symmetry.space_group_name_H-M   'P 1'
#
loop_
_entity.id
_entity.type
_entity.pdbx_description
1 polymer ?
#
loop_
_entity_poly.entity_id
_entity_poly.type
_entity_poly.pdbx_seq_one_letter_code
_entity_poly.pdbx_strand_id
1 'polypeptide(L)'
;MFCIDDVKPLAQKHSPSSSCSLACESNSRAHISSVNHQFAVLSQKPRRPASLFIPPSNPGYEILRLGETGGLGRHGQGRRFPIATILKRDRKGIGADKKNCPRITHFVRNDPAAVKNCPKRPNAKLDKQTQARRAREDKRKEIRFRQEFYLDDEQLKLLYGETGFSF
;
A
#
# COMPACT_ATOMS: atom_id res chain seq x y z
N MET A 1 17.18 37.66 -17.06
CA MET A 1 18.65 37.51 -17.04
C MET A 1 19.07 37.67 -15.59
N PHE A 2 19.13 36.57 -14.84
CA PHE A 2 19.58 36.56 -13.44
C PHE A 2 20.72 35.56 -13.35
N CYS A 3 21.90 36.08 -13.01
CA CYS A 3 23.13 35.31 -12.83
C CYS A 3 22.95 34.37 -11.64
N ILE A 4 23.30 33.10 -11.82
CA ILE A 4 23.40 32.13 -10.73
C ILE A 4 24.71 32.43 -10.02
N ASP A 5 24.62 32.79 -8.75
CA ASP A 5 25.75 33.07 -7.87
C ASP A 5 26.73 31.89 -7.82
N ASP A 6 28.01 32.24 -7.88
CA ASP A 6 29.15 31.34 -7.77
C ASP A 6 29.09 30.49 -6.50
N VAL A 7 28.76 29.21 -6.67
CA VAL A 7 28.93 28.19 -5.62
C VAL A 7 30.43 27.93 -5.46
N LYS A 8 31.04 28.65 -4.51
CA LYS A 8 32.42 28.45 -4.05
C LYS A 8 32.60 26.97 -3.66
N PRO A 9 33.47 26.19 -4.33
CA PRO A 9 33.68 24.80 -3.97
C PRO A 9 34.38 24.76 -2.61
N LEU A 10 33.71 24.18 -1.62
CA LEU A 10 34.31 23.80 -0.35
C LEU A 10 35.50 22.88 -0.65
N ALA A 11 36.71 23.38 -0.39
CA ALA A 11 37.94 22.63 -0.50
C ALA A 11 37.88 21.42 0.46
N GLN A 12 37.46 20.28 -0.06
CA GLN A 12 37.55 19.02 0.66
C GLN A 12 39.04 18.65 0.72
N LYS A 13 39.66 18.93 1.86
CA LYS A 13 40.98 18.41 2.20
C LYS A 13 40.85 16.90 2.34
N HIS A 14 41.05 16.17 1.25
CA HIS A 14 41.10 14.73 1.28
C HIS A 14 42.39 14.33 2.00
N SER A 15 42.26 13.68 3.17
CA SER A 15 43.41 13.05 3.83
C SER A 15 43.95 11.95 2.90
N PRO A 16 45.28 11.78 2.78
CA PRO A 16 45.85 10.75 1.92
C PRO A 16 45.38 9.37 2.38
N SER A 17 44.50 8.74 1.60
CA SER A 17 44.11 7.35 1.81
C SER A 17 45.30 6.46 1.43
N SER A 18 45.77 5.63 2.35
CA SER A 18 46.93 4.75 2.24
C SER A 18 46.83 3.61 1.19
N SER A 19 45.93 3.72 0.21
CA SER A 19 45.54 2.62 -0.68
C SER A 19 45.96 2.78 -2.15
N CYS A 20 46.61 3.88 -2.51
CA CYS A 20 47.07 4.12 -3.90
C CYS A 20 48.47 3.51 -4.09
N SER A 21 48.57 2.20 -4.33
CA SER A 21 49.84 1.45 -4.29
C SER A 21 50.76 1.58 -5.51
N LEU A 22 50.53 2.51 -6.44
CA LEU A 22 51.33 2.63 -7.66
C LEU A 22 51.71 4.09 -7.86
N ALA A 23 53.00 4.39 -7.63
CA ALA A 23 53.77 5.59 -8.00
C ALA A 23 52.95 6.75 -8.61
N CYS A 24 52.01 7.31 -7.85
CA CYS A 24 51.23 8.46 -8.26
C CYS A 24 51.64 9.59 -7.34
N GLU A 25 52.06 10.72 -7.92
CA GLU A 25 52.16 11.98 -7.20
C GLU A 25 50.82 12.20 -6.47
N SER A 26 50.84 12.07 -5.16
CA SER A 26 49.69 11.73 -4.30
C SER A 26 48.58 12.79 -4.25
N ASN A 27 48.57 13.76 -5.17
CA ASN A 27 47.57 14.83 -5.24
C ASN A 27 47.35 15.40 -6.66
N SER A 28 47.70 14.68 -7.74
CA SER A 28 47.44 15.18 -9.10
C SER A 28 45.94 15.10 -9.45
N ARG A 29 45.40 16.13 -10.11
CA ARG A 29 43.98 16.14 -10.55
C ARG A 29 43.64 14.95 -11.45
N ALA A 30 44.59 14.52 -12.28
CA ALA A 30 44.45 13.37 -13.17
C ALA A 30 44.36 12.03 -12.39
N HIS A 31 45.09 11.90 -11.28
CA HIS A 31 44.96 10.75 -10.39
C HIS A 31 43.57 10.70 -9.76
N ILE A 32 43.09 11.82 -9.21
CA ILE A 32 41.78 11.90 -8.52
C ILE A 32 40.61 11.63 -9.48
N SER A 33 40.71 12.09 -10.74
CA SER A 33 39.68 11.84 -11.75
C SER A 33 39.74 10.44 -12.38
N SER A 34 40.81 9.67 -12.14
CA SER A 34 40.96 8.32 -12.71
C SER A 34 39.90 7.35 -12.17
N VAL A 35 39.48 6.42 -13.02
CA VAL A 35 38.49 5.38 -12.67
C VAL A 35 38.99 4.52 -11.50
N ASN A 36 40.28 4.21 -11.44
CA ASN A 36 40.88 3.43 -10.37
C ASN A 36 40.79 4.13 -9.01
N HIS A 37 41.09 5.44 -8.97
CA HIS A 37 40.94 6.23 -7.76
C HIS A 37 39.47 6.33 -7.33
N GLN A 38 38.56 6.63 -8.28
CA GLN A 38 37.13 6.70 -8.00
C GLN A 38 36.62 5.36 -7.43
N PHE A 39 37.01 4.24 -8.03
CA PHE A 39 36.62 2.91 -7.56
C PHE A 39 37.18 2.57 -6.18
N ALA A 40 38.46 2.89 -5.92
CA ALA A 40 39.08 2.68 -4.62
C ALA A 40 38.39 3.51 -3.51
N VAL A 41 38.08 4.78 -3.77
CA VAL A 41 37.37 5.66 -2.85
C VAL A 41 35.93 5.18 -2.59
N LEU A 42 35.23 4.74 -3.63
CA LEU A 42 33.87 4.21 -3.49
C LEU A 42 33.84 2.87 -2.74
N SER A 43 34.88 2.04 -2.89
CA SER A 43 35.00 0.75 -2.21
C SER A 43 35.32 0.90 -0.71
N GLN A 44 35.98 2.00 -0.31
CA GLN A 44 36.32 2.28 1.10
C GLN A 44 35.22 2.99 1.88
N LYS A 45 34.29 3.67 1.20
CA LYS A 45 33.17 4.31 1.89
C LYS A 45 32.20 3.22 2.35
N PRO A 46 31.94 3.08 3.66
CA PRO A 46 30.87 2.18 4.10
C PRO A 46 29.58 2.60 3.40
N ARG A 47 28.89 1.66 2.76
CA ARG A 47 27.59 1.90 2.12
C ARG A 47 26.71 2.60 3.16
N ARG A 48 26.46 3.91 2.96
CA ARG A 48 25.63 4.66 3.90
C ARG A 48 24.29 3.94 3.96
N PRO A 49 23.84 3.56 5.15
CA PRO A 49 22.60 2.81 5.28
C PRO A 49 21.48 3.71 4.76
N ALA A 50 20.68 3.20 3.80
CA ALA A 50 19.66 3.97 3.09
C ALA A 50 18.78 4.77 4.06
N SER A 51 18.64 6.08 3.82
CA SER A 51 17.95 6.99 4.74
C SER A 51 16.58 6.41 5.13
N LEU A 52 16.41 6.11 6.41
CA LEU A 52 15.06 5.94 6.96
C LEU A 52 14.39 7.30 6.75
N PHE A 53 13.21 7.35 6.15
CA PHE A 53 12.47 8.61 5.88
C PHE A 53 11.93 9.26 7.18
N ILE A 54 12.68 9.15 8.27
CA ILE A 54 12.40 9.65 9.60
C ILE A 54 13.43 10.74 9.87
N PRO A 55 13.01 11.97 10.23
CA PRO A 55 13.95 13.04 10.50
C PRO A 55 14.78 12.73 11.75
N PRO A 56 16.06 13.17 11.81
CA PRO A 56 16.93 12.94 12.95
C PRO A 56 16.48 13.66 14.23
N SER A 57 15.56 14.64 14.12
CA SER A 57 14.93 15.30 15.27
C SER A 57 13.93 14.40 16.01
N ASN A 58 13.50 13.29 15.42
CA ASN A 58 12.59 12.36 16.08
C ASN A 58 13.38 11.54 17.12
N PRO A 59 12.98 11.52 18.40
CA PRO A 59 13.69 10.75 19.44
C PRO A 59 13.76 9.25 19.11
N GLY A 60 12.75 8.71 18.43
CA GLY A 60 12.77 7.32 17.97
C GLY A 60 13.84 7.04 16.92
N TYR A 61 14.25 8.05 16.12
CA TYR A 61 15.35 7.89 15.17
C TYR A 61 16.69 7.69 15.89
N GLU A 62 16.92 8.41 16.98
CA GLU A 62 18.16 8.29 17.77
C GLU A 62 18.28 6.90 18.41
N ILE A 63 17.16 6.40 18.97
CA ILE A 63 17.08 5.05 19.51
C ILE A 63 17.39 4.00 18.42
N LEU A 64 16.80 4.15 17.23
CA LEU A 64 17.03 3.23 16.10
C LEU A 64 18.47 3.31 15.56
N ARG A 65 19.05 4.51 15.54
CA ARG A 65 20.42 4.76 15.03
C ARG A 65 21.48 4.07 15.88
N LEU A 66 21.25 3.98 17.19
CA LEU A 66 22.20 3.37 18.13
C LEU A 66 22.25 1.85 17.97
N GLY A 67 21.15 1.24 17.52
CA GLY A 67 21.01 -0.21 17.43
C GLY A 67 21.59 -0.80 16.15
N GLU A 68 21.32 -0.23 14.97
CA GLU A 68 21.45 -1.02 13.73
C GLU A 68 21.72 -0.25 12.43
N THR A 69 22.62 -0.80 11.60
CA THR A 69 22.88 -0.34 10.22
C THR A 69 22.01 -1.06 9.18
N GLY A 70 21.31 -2.13 9.59
CA GLY A 70 20.49 -3.05 8.77
C GLY A 70 18.99 -3.00 9.12
N GLY A 71 18.37 -4.15 9.38
CA GLY A 71 17.02 -4.23 9.95
C GLY A 71 16.97 -5.13 11.19
N LEU A 72 15.91 -4.99 11.99
CA LEU A 72 15.87 -5.43 13.40
C LEU A 72 16.32 -6.88 13.65
N GLY A 73 17.23 -7.09 14.62
CA GLY A 73 17.64 -8.39 15.12
C GLY A 73 19.16 -8.54 15.32
N ARG A 74 19.57 -9.58 16.06
CA ARG A 74 20.98 -9.83 16.45
C ARG A 74 21.98 -9.76 15.30
N HIS A 75 21.58 -10.18 14.10
CA HIS A 75 22.41 -10.21 12.90
C HIS A 75 21.90 -9.27 11.81
N GLY A 76 21.03 -8.32 12.13
CA GLY A 76 20.46 -7.41 11.15
C GLY A 76 19.46 -8.06 10.18
N GLN A 77 18.88 -9.20 10.55
CA GLN A 77 18.06 -10.04 9.66
C GLN A 77 16.64 -9.53 9.44
N GLY A 78 16.21 -8.57 10.25
CA GLY A 78 14.87 -8.00 10.15
C GLY A 78 14.71 -7.15 8.90
N ARG A 79 13.45 -6.87 8.55
CA ARG A 79 13.15 -5.95 7.47
C ARG A 79 13.47 -4.53 7.88
N ARG A 80 14.21 -3.83 7.02
CA ARG A 80 14.55 -2.41 7.20
C ARG A 80 13.38 -1.47 6.95
N PHE A 81 12.54 -1.78 5.95
CA PHE A 81 11.43 -0.93 5.54
C PHE A 81 10.08 -1.59 5.86
N PRO A 82 9.06 -0.78 6.22
CA PRO A 82 7.71 -1.25 6.46
C PRO A 82 7.14 -2.06 5.28
N ILE A 83 6.19 -2.93 5.60
CA ILE A 83 5.45 -3.68 4.59
C ILE A 83 4.35 -2.78 4.02
N ALA A 84 4.28 -2.66 2.70
CA ALA A 84 3.15 -2.01 2.06
C ALA A 84 1.89 -2.88 2.22
N THR A 85 0.80 -2.28 2.70
CA THR A 85 -0.46 -2.97 2.99
C THR A 85 -1.61 -2.38 2.18
N ILE A 86 -2.67 -3.16 1.98
CA ILE A 86 -3.90 -2.70 1.35
C ILE A 86 -4.92 -2.40 2.44
N LEU A 87 -5.34 -1.15 2.57
CA LEU A 87 -6.41 -0.77 3.49
C LEU A 87 -7.77 -1.12 2.90
N LYS A 88 -8.45 -2.11 3.48
CA LYS A 88 -9.82 -2.46 3.12
C LYS A 88 -10.80 -1.47 3.75
N ARG A 89 -11.57 -0.77 2.92
CA ARG A 89 -12.59 0.21 3.36
C ARG A 89 -14.03 -0.27 3.16
N ASP A 90 -14.20 -1.31 2.37
CA ASP A 90 -15.49 -1.81 1.91
C ASP A 90 -15.88 -3.13 2.59
N ARG A 91 -17.14 -3.52 2.41
CA ARG A 91 -17.70 -4.76 2.98
C ARG A 91 -17.72 -5.93 2.00
N LYS A 92 -17.16 -5.81 0.79
CA LYS A 92 -17.16 -6.91 -0.19
C LYS A 92 -16.21 -8.03 0.25
N GLY A 93 -16.34 -9.18 -0.41
CA GLY A 93 -15.41 -10.30 -0.26
C GLY A 93 -13.97 -9.91 -0.61
N ILE A 94 -13.01 -10.66 -0.05
CA ILE A 94 -11.60 -10.51 -0.43
C ILE A 94 -11.47 -10.86 -1.93
N GLY A 95 -10.73 -10.06 -2.68
CA GLY A 95 -10.54 -10.26 -4.13
C GLY A 95 -11.64 -9.67 -5.03
N ALA A 96 -12.71 -9.10 -4.47
CA ALA A 96 -13.79 -8.48 -5.25
C ALA A 96 -13.32 -7.23 -6.03
N ASP A 97 -12.49 -6.39 -5.38
CA ASP A 97 -11.92 -5.19 -6.00
C ASP A 97 -10.40 -5.36 -6.14
N LYS A 98 -9.90 -5.37 -7.38
CA LYS A 98 -8.45 -5.46 -7.70
C LYS A 98 -7.75 -4.09 -7.79
N LYS A 99 -8.48 -3.00 -7.56
CA LYS A 99 -8.02 -1.63 -7.82
C LYS A 99 -7.21 -1.02 -6.66
N ASN A 100 -7.15 -1.69 -5.51
CA ASN A 100 -6.45 -1.16 -4.35
C ASN A 100 -4.97 -1.56 -4.42
N CYS A 101 -4.08 -0.58 -4.62
CA CYS A 101 -2.64 -0.79 -4.61
C CYS A 101 -2.10 -0.84 -3.17
N PRO A 102 -1.20 -1.79 -2.84
CA PRO A 102 -0.53 -1.80 -1.55
C PRO A 102 0.31 -0.54 -1.38
N ARG A 103 0.19 0.12 -0.21
CA ARG A 103 0.97 1.31 0.12
C ARG A 103 1.42 1.24 1.58
N ILE A 104 2.56 1.85 1.90
CA ILE A 104 2.92 2.10 3.29
C ILE A 104 1.89 3.09 3.85
N THR A 105 0.93 2.59 4.61
CA THR A 105 -0.15 3.41 5.17
C THR A 105 0.35 4.12 6.43
N HIS A 106 1.01 5.26 6.25
CA HIS A 106 1.17 6.24 7.33
C HIS A 106 0.05 7.26 7.20
N PHE A 107 -0.92 7.22 8.11
CA PHE A 107 -1.86 8.32 8.27
C PHE A 107 -1.17 9.42 9.08
N VAL A 108 -1.43 10.67 8.72
CA VAL A 108 -0.99 11.79 9.53
C VAL A 108 -1.70 11.72 10.89
N ARG A 109 -1.04 12.18 11.95
CA ARG A 109 -1.67 12.29 13.26
C ARG A 109 -2.96 13.09 13.14
N ASN A 110 -4.05 12.57 13.73
CA ASN A 110 -5.37 13.18 13.70
C ASN A 110 -5.94 13.39 12.28
N ASP A 111 -5.59 12.53 11.32
CA ASP A 111 -6.23 12.54 10.00
C ASP A 111 -7.63 11.89 10.06
N PRO A 112 -8.74 12.66 9.97
CA PRO A 112 -10.08 12.10 9.99
C PRO A 112 -10.39 11.29 8.73
N ALA A 113 -9.72 11.56 7.60
CA ALA A 113 -9.90 10.81 6.35
C ALA A 113 -9.31 9.39 6.44
N ALA A 114 -8.39 9.15 7.37
CA ALA A 114 -7.87 7.83 7.68
C ALA A 114 -8.95 6.87 8.18
N VAL A 115 -9.87 7.39 9.01
CA VAL A 115 -10.88 6.61 9.74
C VAL A 115 -12.28 6.76 9.12
N LYS A 116 -12.44 7.66 8.15
CA LYS A 116 -13.73 7.88 7.49
C LYS A 116 -14.17 6.60 6.77
N ASN A 117 -15.19 5.94 7.32
CA ASN A 117 -15.89 4.87 6.64
C ASN A 117 -16.48 5.41 5.34
N CYS A 118 -16.32 4.67 4.24
CA CYS A 118 -17.07 4.96 3.02
C CYS A 118 -18.57 5.06 3.39
N PRO A 119 -19.30 6.05 2.85
CA PRO A 119 -20.70 6.24 3.20
C PRO A 119 -21.41 4.90 3.07
N LYS A 120 -22.02 4.46 4.17
CA LYS A 120 -22.87 3.27 4.15
C LYS A 120 -23.85 3.52 3.00
N ARG A 121 -23.81 2.70 1.95
CA ARG A 121 -24.94 2.67 1.01
C ARG A 121 -26.19 2.57 1.88
N PRO A 122 -27.23 3.39 1.64
CA PRO A 122 -28.46 3.32 2.43
C PRO A 122 -28.80 1.84 2.51
N ASN A 123 -28.92 1.33 3.75
CA ASN A 123 -29.06 -0.10 4.00
C ASN A 123 -29.95 -0.69 2.92
N ALA A 124 -29.41 -1.58 2.09
CA ALA A 124 -30.20 -2.40 1.19
C ALA A 124 -31.00 -3.44 2.01
N LYS A 125 -31.55 -3.03 3.16
CA LYS A 125 -32.88 -3.47 3.52
C LYS A 125 -33.72 -3.02 2.31
N LEU A 126 -33.92 -3.93 1.36
CA LEU A 126 -35.07 -3.86 0.47
C LEU A 126 -36.20 -3.35 1.35
N ASP A 127 -36.63 -2.12 1.07
CA ASP A 127 -37.61 -1.43 1.86
C ASP A 127 -38.73 -2.44 2.11
N LYS A 128 -39.02 -2.75 3.39
CA LYS A 128 -39.95 -3.84 3.74
C LYS A 128 -41.29 -3.63 3.02
N GLN A 129 -41.64 -2.38 2.77
CA GLN A 129 -42.80 -1.97 1.99
C GLN A 129 -42.67 -2.37 0.51
N THR A 130 -41.51 -2.19 -0.13
CA THR A 130 -41.22 -2.69 -1.48
C THR A 130 -41.32 -4.23 -1.58
N GLN A 131 -40.79 -4.97 -0.60
CA GLN A 131 -40.88 -6.44 -0.59
C GLN A 131 -42.33 -6.92 -0.37
N ALA A 132 -43.06 -6.29 0.55
CA ALA A 132 -44.48 -6.55 0.77
C ALA A 132 -45.33 -6.18 -0.46
N ARG A 133 -44.98 -5.12 -1.19
CA ARG A 133 -45.64 -4.74 -2.45
C ARG A 133 -45.48 -5.81 -3.52
N ARG A 134 -44.24 -6.30 -3.72
CA ARG A 134 -43.97 -7.41 -4.66
C ARG A 134 -44.76 -8.67 -4.29
N ALA A 135 -44.75 -9.07 -3.02
CA ALA A 135 -45.51 -10.23 -2.55
C ALA A 135 -47.02 -10.09 -2.80
N ARG A 136 -47.59 -8.89 -2.62
CA ARG A 136 -49.01 -8.62 -2.96
C ARG A 136 -49.27 -8.68 -4.46
N GLU A 137 -48.37 -8.15 -5.28
CA GLU A 137 -48.48 -8.21 -6.74
C GLU A 137 -48.39 -9.65 -7.25
N ASP A 138 -47.47 -10.46 -6.71
CA ASP A 138 -47.33 -11.86 -7.09
C ASP A 138 -48.54 -12.69 -6.64
N LYS A 139 -49.09 -12.44 -5.44
CA LYS A 139 -50.36 -13.05 -5.01
C LYS A 139 -51.54 -12.67 -5.91
N ARG A 140 -51.59 -11.42 -6.40
CA ARG A 140 -52.64 -11.00 -7.36
C ARG A 140 -52.50 -11.70 -8.70
N LYS A 141 -51.26 -11.87 -9.20
CA LYS A 141 -51.00 -12.61 -10.43
C LYS A 141 -51.39 -14.08 -10.28
N GLU A 142 -51.04 -14.71 -9.15
CA GLU A 142 -51.41 -16.09 -8.81
C GLU A 142 -52.94 -16.30 -8.86
N ILE A 143 -53.72 -15.43 -8.18
CA ILE A 143 -55.19 -15.51 -8.17
C ILE A 143 -55.75 -15.35 -9.58
N ARG A 144 -55.25 -14.36 -10.34
CA ARG A 144 -55.68 -14.13 -11.72
C ARG A 144 -55.41 -15.35 -12.60
N PHE A 145 -54.23 -15.94 -12.46
CA PHE A 145 -53.81 -17.10 -13.25
C PHE A 145 -54.68 -18.33 -12.93
N ARG A 146 -55.00 -18.57 -11.65
CA ARG A 146 -55.97 -19.63 -11.26
C ARG A 146 -57.34 -19.42 -11.88
N GLN A 147 -57.84 -18.18 -11.90
CA GLN A 147 -59.16 -17.86 -12.44
C GLN A 147 -59.23 -17.99 -13.97
N GLU A 148 -58.19 -17.56 -14.69
CA GLU A 148 -58.16 -17.61 -16.15
C GLU A 148 -57.97 -19.04 -16.69
N PHE A 149 -57.24 -19.90 -15.96
CA PHE A 149 -56.84 -21.23 -16.45
C PHE A 149 -57.45 -22.41 -15.70
N TYR A 150 -58.34 -22.18 -14.71
CA TYR A 150 -58.96 -23.22 -13.88
C TYR A 150 -57.96 -24.22 -13.28
N LEU A 151 -56.81 -23.72 -12.81
CA LEU A 151 -55.71 -24.57 -12.33
C LEU A 151 -55.88 -24.95 -10.86
N ASP A 152 -55.68 -26.24 -10.58
CA ASP A 152 -55.56 -26.78 -9.22
C ASP A 152 -54.20 -26.47 -8.59
N ASP A 153 -54.13 -26.49 -7.26
CA ASP A 153 -52.94 -26.14 -6.46
C ASP A 153 -51.69 -26.96 -6.83
N GLU A 154 -51.88 -28.21 -7.21
CA GLU A 154 -50.80 -29.11 -7.64
C GLU A 154 -50.20 -28.68 -8.99
N GLN A 155 -51.04 -28.23 -9.94
CA GLN A 155 -50.57 -27.77 -11.25
C GLN A 155 -49.88 -26.42 -11.17
N LEU A 156 -50.34 -25.55 -10.26
CA LEU A 156 -49.72 -24.26 -10.01
C LEU A 156 -48.30 -24.41 -9.42
N LYS A 157 -48.10 -25.35 -8.49
CA LYS A 157 -46.77 -25.67 -7.92
C LYS A 157 -45.77 -26.18 -8.95
N LEU A 158 -46.22 -27.02 -9.89
CA LEU A 158 -45.39 -27.52 -10.99
C LEU A 158 -44.92 -26.40 -11.91
N LEU A 159 -45.75 -25.39 -12.18
CA LEU A 159 -45.43 -24.26 -13.05
C LEU A 159 -44.42 -23.28 -12.43
N TYR A 160 -44.53 -23.03 -11.12
CA TYR A 160 -43.66 -22.09 -10.40
C TYR A 160 -42.42 -22.73 -9.76
N GLY A 161 -42.24 -24.04 -9.92
CA GLY A 161 -40.95 -24.70 -9.67
C GLY A 161 -40.58 -24.83 -8.19
N GLU A 162 -41.53 -25.08 -7.29
CA GLU A 162 -41.22 -25.62 -5.96
C GLU A 162 -40.85 -27.10 -6.06
N THR A 163 -39.81 -27.42 -6.82
CA THR A 163 -39.14 -28.71 -6.70
C THR A 163 -38.21 -28.64 -5.50
N GLY A 164 -38.78 -28.84 -4.32
CA GLY A 164 -38.02 -29.22 -3.13
C GLY A 164 -37.46 -30.63 -3.31
N PHE A 165 -36.60 -30.85 -4.30
CA PHE A 165 -35.79 -32.05 -4.40
C PHE A 165 -34.55 -31.81 -3.55
N SER A 166 -34.61 -32.31 -2.32
CA SER A 166 -33.48 -32.40 -1.41
C SER A 166 -32.55 -33.53 -1.89
N PHE A 167 -31.28 -33.21 -2.12
CA PHE A 167 -30.18 -34.17 -2.22
C PHE A 167 -29.40 -34.17 -0.90
#